data_AF-A0A970ZLD7-F1
#
_entry.id   AF-A0A970ZLD7-F1
#
_cell.length_a   1.000
_cell.length_b   1.000
_cell.length_c   1.000
_cell.angle_alpha   90.00
_cell.angle_beta   90.00
_cell.angle_gamma   90.00
#
_symmetry.space_group_name_H-M   'P 1'
#
loop_
_entity.id
_entity.type
_entity.pdbx_description
1 polymer ?
#
loop_
_entity_poly.entity_id
_entity_poly.type
_entity_poly.pdbx_seq_one_letter_code
_entity_poly.pdbx_strand_id
1 'polypeptide(L)'
;MTDKSANVSIDRLPGMPQKWVEFLESRRSPDAAGFFFSAVRDIKTAAGSEELRGYLVDLYEKRGVPSAKTGENIERFGRPGTVVVAADIRAGLFGGPLFQFLKCLTAAKVCEELAARSVTTIPVGWMVPERPGFPAWSVTLADGAGELRRLEVPQDGTAALISEIEGIGEGKFDPDTLALLEREFCGASLAEASGRLLEAFLGEWGLIVLNPSDPELQRAIGNASGSGPVRDALLPVLVSIVDVYDFAAASGPLLWPQAGATIIDSRSRQTLEKYNLDLIQLYAGEGEAVGNVRESLPPGIPERFARLRAQTEKTMDELKARMAGETRVLKAADSCQERIAYQLSKMEKRVEASVTARMETAVRRIRKACNFLAPNGNLQERELAGIQLPLKYSTAAYRLVYDELDVFGLEHQLIYLD
;
A
#
# COMPACT_ATOMS: atom_id res chain seq x y z
N MET A 1 14.94 -12.79 -2.26
CA MET A 1 15.01 -12.02 -3.51
C MET A 1 13.64 -12.11 -4.15
N THR A 2 12.85 -11.05 -3.98
CA THR A 2 11.62 -10.83 -4.74
C THR A 2 11.92 -10.82 -6.23
N ASP A 3 11.04 -11.43 -7.02
CA ASP A 3 11.12 -11.39 -8.46
C ASP A 3 10.67 -10.00 -8.94
N LYS A 4 11.65 -9.11 -9.17
CA LYS A 4 11.40 -7.74 -9.67
C LYS A 4 10.75 -7.71 -11.06
N SER A 5 10.71 -8.84 -11.79
CA SER A 5 10.01 -8.90 -13.09
C SER A 5 8.49 -8.75 -12.97
N ALA A 6 7.94 -8.84 -11.76
CA ALA A 6 6.53 -8.63 -11.47
C ALA A 6 6.14 -7.15 -11.23
N ASN A 7 7.11 -6.22 -11.21
CA ASN A 7 6.81 -4.80 -11.05
C ASN A 7 5.93 -4.26 -12.18
N VAL A 8 5.17 -3.23 -11.87
CA VAL A 8 4.16 -2.67 -12.78
C VAL A 8 4.68 -1.37 -13.38
N SER A 9 4.63 -1.28 -14.71
CA SER A 9 4.97 -0.05 -15.42
C SER A 9 4.01 1.09 -15.03
N ILE A 10 4.56 2.28 -14.81
CA ILE A 10 3.82 3.42 -14.24
C ILE A 10 2.67 3.87 -15.16
N ASP A 11 2.83 3.79 -16.48
CA ASP A 11 1.80 4.12 -17.47
C ASP A 11 0.57 3.20 -17.42
N ARG A 12 0.68 2.02 -16.78
CA ARG A 12 -0.43 1.08 -16.58
C ARG A 12 -1.22 1.35 -15.29
N LEU A 13 -0.74 2.23 -14.41
CA LEU A 13 -1.41 2.56 -13.16
C LEU A 13 -2.57 3.55 -13.38
N PRO A 14 -3.64 3.47 -12.57
CA PRO A 14 -4.78 4.38 -12.68
C PRO A 14 -4.37 5.82 -12.34
N GLY A 15 -4.82 6.75 -13.17
CA GLY A 15 -4.71 8.19 -12.89
C GLY A 15 -3.31 8.79 -12.99
N MET A 16 -2.35 8.12 -13.63
CA MET A 16 -0.99 8.66 -13.80
C MET A 16 -0.94 9.75 -14.88
N PRO A 17 -0.53 10.99 -14.54
CA PRO A 17 -0.36 12.06 -15.52
C PRO A 17 0.84 11.80 -16.43
N GLN A 18 0.71 12.09 -17.73
CA GLN A 18 1.82 11.96 -18.70
C GLN A 18 3.10 12.69 -18.25
N LYS A 19 2.97 13.89 -17.68
CA LYS A 19 4.13 14.66 -17.18
C LYS A 19 4.89 13.95 -16.07
N TRP A 20 4.22 13.12 -15.27
CA TRP A 20 4.89 12.32 -14.25
C TRP A 20 5.68 11.18 -14.89
N VAL A 21 5.11 10.50 -15.89
CA VAL A 21 5.82 9.46 -16.65
C VAL A 21 7.06 10.04 -17.34
N GLU A 22 6.92 11.20 -18.00
CA GLU A 22 8.04 11.92 -18.62
C GLU A 22 9.12 12.31 -17.58
N PHE A 23 8.71 12.74 -16.39
CA PHE A 23 9.62 13.03 -15.30
C PHE A 23 10.41 11.79 -14.87
N LEU A 24 9.76 10.64 -14.70
CA LEU A 24 10.43 9.39 -14.35
C LEU A 24 11.40 8.92 -15.45
N GLU A 25 10.99 8.96 -16.71
CA GLU A 25 11.84 8.59 -17.84
C GLU A 25 13.10 9.47 -17.93
N SER A 26 12.98 10.76 -17.59
CA SER A 26 14.13 11.67 -17.54
C SER A 26 15.18 11.29 -16.50
N ARG A 27 14.83 10.45 -15.52
CA ARG A 27 15.73 9.94 -14.47
C ARG A 27 16.32 8.57 -14.80
N ARG A 28 15.87 7.90 -15.86
CA ARG A 28 16.23 6.52 -16.21
C ARG A 28 17.43 6.39 -17.16
N SER A 29 17.85 7.48 -17.82
CA SER A 29 18.78 7.40 -18.97
C SER A 29 20.26 7.60 -18.60
N PRO A 30 21.18 6.65 -18.86
CA PRO A 30 21.00 5.27 -19.36
C PRO A 30 20.74 4.22 -18.26
N ASP A 31 20.97 4.58 -17.00
CA ASP A 31 20.61 3.83 -15.81
C ASP A 31 20.23 4.81 -14.69
N ALA A 32 19.27 4.45 -13.83
CA ALA A 32 18.73 5.40 -12.84
C ALA A 32 19.71 5.69 -11.70
N ALA A 33 20.44 4.68 -11.23
CA ALA A 33 21.39 4.82 -10.13
C ALA A 33 22.59 5.71 -10.52
N GLY A 34 23.19 5.46 -11.67
CA GLY A 34 24.29 6.25 -12.23
C GLY A 34 23.86 7.66 -12.60
N PHE A 35 22.66 7.85 -13.14
CA PHE A 35 22.08 9.20 -13.28
C PHE A 35 22.02 9.89 -11.91
N PHE A 36 21.45 9.24 -10.90
CA PHE A 36 21.29 9.80 -9.56
C PHE A 36 22.64 10.22 -8.96
N PHE A 37 23.62 9.32 -8.93
CA PHE A 37 24.93 9.62 -8.34
C PHE A 37 25.73 10.65 -9.14
N SER A 38 25.58 10.68 -10.47
CA SER A 38 26.17 11.75 -11.27
C SER A 38 25.56 13.10 -10.94
N ALA A 39 24.23 13.17 -10.81
CA ALA A 39 23.54 14.40 -10.46
C ALA A 39 23.94 14.89 -9.06
N VAL A 40 23.98 13.98 -8.07
CA VAL A 40 24.38 14.31 -6.69
C VAL A 40 25.79 14.89 -6.61
N ARG A 41 26.75 14.36 -7.36
CA ARG A 41 28.15 14.82 -7.33
C ARG A 41 28.29 16.30 -7.72
N ASP A 42 27.45 16.77 -8.62
CA ASP A 42 27.57 18.11 -9.21
C ASP A 42 26.78 19.17 -8.41
N ILE A 43 26.06 18.75 -7.36
CA ILE A 43 25.26 19.63 -6.51
C ILE A 43 26.13 20.26 -5.41
N LYS A 44 26.07 21.60 -5.32
CA LYS A 44 26.58 22.36 -4.18
C LYS A 44 25.47 22.58 -3.16
N THR A 45 25.69 22.21 -1.91
CA THR A 45 24.76 22.47 -0.81
C THR A 45 25.23 23.62 0.06
N ALA A 46 24.29 24.37 0.64
CA ALA A 46 24.59 25.28 1.74
C ALA A 46 25.00 24.49 3.00
N ALA A 47 25.60 25.15 3.98
CA ALA A 47 25.80 24.56 5.31
C ALA A 47 24.50 24.67 6.15
N GLY A 48 24.29 23.73 7.07
CA GLY A 48 23.20 23.83 8.05
C GLY A 48 23.41 24.98 9.05
N SER A 49 22.31 25.51 9.60
CA SER A 49 22.32 26.57 10.62
C SER A 49 22.61 26.01 12.02
N GLU A 50 23.44 26.71 12.79
CA GLU A 50 23.74 26.38 14.19
C GLU A 50 22.51 26.57 15.08
N GLU A 51 21.67 27.55 14.77
CA GLU A 51 20.39 27.81 15.43
C GLU A 51 19.41 26.65 15.23
N LEU A 52 19.33 26.10 14.01
CA LEU A 52 18.50 24.94 13.72
C LEU A 52 18.98 23.69 14.45
N ARG A 53 20.30 23.50 14.57
CA ARG A 53 20.88 22.43 15.38
C ARG A 53 20.47 22.59 16.85
N GLY A 54 20.59 23.79 17.41
CA GLY A 54 20.17 24.09 18.78
C GLY A 54 18.69 23.79 19.01
N TYR A 55 17.83 24.23 18.08
CA TYR A 55 16.41 23.91 18.10
C TYR A 55 16.14 22.40 18.13
N LEU A 56 16.81 21.61 17.28
CA LEU A 56 16.62 20.16 17.24
C LEU A 56 17.02 19.48 18.56
N VAL A 57 18.13 19.91 19.15
CA VAL A 57 18.57 19.40 20.47
C VAL A 57 17.50 19.71 21.51
N ASP A 58 17.08 20.97 21.63
CA ASP A 58 16.05 21.40 22.59
C ASP A 58 14.71 20.65 22.37
N LEU A 59 14.32 20.47 21.12
CA LEU A 59 13.09 19.79 20.73
C LEU A 59 13.05 18.35 21.25
N TYR A 60 14.12 17.58 21.01
CA TYR A 60 14.17 16.16 21.38
C TYR A 60 14.60 15.91 22.82
N GLU A 61 15.26 16.87 23.48
CA GLU A 61 15.38 16.87 24.95
C GLU A 61 14.01 16.96 25.62
N LYS A 62 13.10 17.81 25.11
CA LYS A 62 11.73 17.96 25.64
C LYS A 62 10.82 16.79 25.26
N ARG A 63 10.86 16.35 24.00
CA ARG A 63 9.95 15.32 23.46
C ARG A 63 10.39 13.89 23.78
N GLY A 64 11.66 13.70 24.13
CA GLY A 64 12.31 12.40 24.15
C GLY A 64 12.71 11.97 22.74
N VAL A 65 13.88 11.34 22.63
CA VAL A 65 14.38 10.86 21.34
C VAL A 65 13.60 9.60 20.93
N PRO A 66 12.95 9.56 19.75
CA PRO A 66 12.12 8.43 19.32
C PRO A 66 12.87 7.10 19.20
N SER A 67 14.16 7.15 18.84
CA SER A 67 15.02 5.98 18.74
C SER A 67 16.49 6.36 18.88
N ALA A 68 17.35 5.37 19.14
CA ALA A 68 18.80 5.57 19.12
C ALA A 68 19.28 6.14 17.77
N LYS A 69 18.68 5.70 16.66
CA LYS A 69 19.06 6.16 15.32
C LYS A 69 18.67 7.61 15.05
N THR A 70 17.52 8.04 15.56
CA THR A 70 17.10 9.45 15.48
C THR A 70 18.09 10.31 16.27
N GLY A 71 18.52 9.86 17.47
CA GLY A 71 19.56 10.51 18.26
C GLY A 71 20.88 10.69 17.50
N GLU A 72 21.37 9.62 16.88
CA GLU A 72 22.57 9.69 16.01
C GLU A 72 22.41 10.70 14.87
N ASN A 73 21.23 10.74 14.24
CA ASN A 73 20.98 11.65 13.12
C ASN A 73 20.90 13.11 13.58
N ILE A 74 20.36 13.40 14.76
CA ILE A 74 20.38 14.75 15.36
C ILE A 74 21.83 15.20 15.61
N GLU A 75 22.67 14.32 16.17
CA GLU A 75 24.09 14.62 16.37
C GLU A 75 24.82 14.85 15.04
N ARG A 76 24.55 14.01 14.04
CA ARG A 76 25.13 14.14 12.69
C ARG A 76 24.71 15.43 12.01
N PHE A 77 23.44 15.83 12.16
CA PHE A 77 22.93 17.07 11.57
C PHE A 77 23.76 18.29 11.97
N GLY A 78 24.30 18.30 13.19
CA GLY A 78 25.17 19.36 13.69
C GLY A 78 26.62 19.34 13.17
N ARG A 79 27.02 18.36 12.36
CA ARG A 79 28.39 18.22 11.85
C ARG A 79 28.53 18.89 10.47
N PRO A 80 29.64 19.60 10.19
CA PRO A 80 29.91 20.13 8.86
C PRO A 80 29.90 19.04 7.80
N GLY A 81 29.27 19.32 6.66
CA GLY A 81 29.17 18.38 5.53
C GLY A 81 28.03 17.37 5.61
N THR A 82 27.21 17.38 6.67
CA THR A 82 25.96 16.61 6.69
C THR A 82 24.90 17.29 5.82
N VAL A 83 24.30 16.52 4.92
CA VAL A 83 23.24 17.00 4.02
C VAL A 83 21.92 16.26 4.25
N VAL A 84 20.83 16.81 3.74
CA VAL A 84 19.47 16.30 3.98
C VAL A 84 18.91 15.64 2.73
N VAL A 85 18.27 14.48 2.93
CA VAL A 85 17.29 13.94 1.98
C VAL A 85 15.90 14.25 2.53
N ALA A 86 15.20 15.17 1.87
CA ALA A 86 13.93 15.70 2.34
C ALA A 86 12.75 14.97 1.70
N ALA A 87 11.74 14.63 2.49
CA ALA A 87 10.43 14.20 2.01
C ALA A 87 9.39 15.21 2.48
N ASP A 88 8.70 15.87 1.55
CA ASP A 88 7.56 16.72 1.91
C ASP A 88 6.36 15.85 2.31
N ILE A 89 5.92 16.04 3.55
CA ILE A 89 4.80 15.33 4.17
C ILE A 89 3.73 16.31 4.64
N ARG A 90 2.53 15.83 4.91
CA ARG A 90 1.40 16.61 5.42
C ARG A 90 0.88 15.97 6.70
N ALA A 91 0.43 16.83 7.60
CA ALA A 91 -0.26 16.40 8.81
C ALA A 91 -1.54 15.66 8.41
N GLY A 92 -1.65 14.39 8.81
CA GLY A 92 -2.83 13.57 8.54
C GLY A 92 -3.16 12.72 9.74
N LEU A 93 -4.44 12.39 9.89
CA LEU A 93 -4.94 11.54 10.96
C LEU A 93 -4.18 10.22 10.93
N PHE A 94 -3.57 9.89 12.07
CA PHE A 94 -2.68 8.75 12.24
C PHE A 94 -1.56 8.64 11.18
N GLY A 95 -0.96 9.77 10.80
CA GLY A 95 0.12 9.81 9.81
C GLY A 95 -0.36 9.82 8.35
N GLY A 96 -1.68 9.74 8.13
CA GLY A 96 -2.30 9.82 6.81
C GLY A 96 -2.10 8.58 5.93
N PRO A 97 -2.27 8.74 4.60
CA PRO A 97 -2.18 7.62 3.67
C PRO A 97 -0.79 6.98 3.60
N LEU A 98 -0.74 5.71 3.23
CA LEU A 98 0.48 4.89 3.19
C LEU A 98 1.60 5.49 2.32
N PHE A 99 1.28 6.27 1.28
CA PHE A 99 2.29 6.92 0.45
C PHE A 99 3.17 7.88 1.27
N GLN A 100 2.67 8.50 2.35
CA GLN A 100 3.52 9.36 3.20
C GLN A 100 4.63 8.57 3.88
N PHE A 101 4.30 7.36 4.35
CA PHE A 101 5.26 6.45 4.97
C PHE A 101 6.26 5.95 3.93
N LEU A 102 5.80 5.54 2.75
CA LEU A 102 6.67 5.12 1.65
C LEU A 102 7.60 6.25 1.18
N LYS A 103 7.15 7.51 1.21
CA LYS A 103 7.97 8.68 0.88
C LYS A 103 9.10 8.89 1.90
N CYS A 104 8.80 8.77 3.19
CA CYS A 104 9.79 8.82 4.25
C CYS A 104 10.76 7.64 4.20
N LEU A 105 10.28 6.42 3.95
CA LEU A 105 11.11 5.24 3.74
C LEU A 105 12.02 5.39 2.52
N THR A 106 11.52 5.97 1.43
CA THR A 106 12.33 6.32 0.25
C THR A 106 13.46 7.27 0.64
N ALA A 107 13.17 8.33 1.41
CA ALA A 107 14.21 9.26 1.87
C ALA A 107 15.27 8.56 2.74
N ALA A 108 14.85 7.69 3.65
CA ALA A 108 15.74 6.88 4.47
C ALA A 108 16.59 5.90 3.65
N LYS A 109 16.03 5.29 2.60
CA LYS A 109 16.74 4.34 1.73
C LYS A 109 17.73 5.06 0.81
N VAL A 110 17.37 6.24 0.31
CA VAL A 110 18.30 7.12 -0.41
C VAL A 110 19.47 7.55 0.50
N CYS A 111 19.22 7.83 1.78
CA CYS A 111 20.30 8.07 2.74
C CYS A 111 21.24 6.87 2.89
N GLU A 112 20.72 5.64 2.92
CA GLU A 112 21.52 4.41 2.96
C GLU A 112 22.44 4.30 1.72
N GLU A 113 21.87 4.51 0.54
CA GLU A 113 22.60 4.46 -0.74
C GLU A 113 23.69 5.53 -0.88
N LEU A 114 23.44 6.73 -0.33
CA LEU A 114 24.40 7.82 -0.27
C LEU A 114 25.50 7.56 0.77
N ALA A 115 25.13 7.03 1.94
CA ALA A 115 26.08 6.65 2.98
C ALA A 115 27.04 5.55 2.51
N ALA A 116 26.57 4.59 1.71
CA ALA A 116 27.41 3.58 1.06
C ALA A 116 28.51 4.18 0.15
N ARG A 117 28.35 5.44 -0.26
CA ARG A 117 29.30 6.22 -1.06
C ARG A 117 29.97 7.34 -0.25
N SER A 118 29.99 7.21 1.07
CA SER A 118 30.62 8.15 2.02
C SER A 118 30.03 9.56 2.01
N VAL A 119 28.78 9.71 1.56
CA VAL A 119 28.03 10.97 1.70
C VAL A 119 27.28 10.93 3.03
N THR A 120 27.56 11.87 3.92
CA THR A 120 26.88 11.94 5.23
C THR A 120 25.51 12.57 5.05
N THR A 121 24.45 11.76 5.14
CA THR A 121 23.07 12.23 4.96
C THR A 121 22.16 11.84 6.12
N ILE A 122 21.09 12.62 6.30
CA ILE A 122 19.98 12.27 7.20
C ILE A 122 18.61 12.39 6.49
N PRO A 123 17.63 11.52 6.82
CA PRO A 123 16.28 11.62 6.30
C PRO A 123 15.45 12.61 7.12
N VAL A 124 14.84 13.58 6.44
CA VAL A 124 13.97 14.59 7.07
C VAL A 124 12.59 14.59 6.42
N GLY A 125 11.55 14.37 7.22
CA GLY A 125 10.17 14.66 6.84
C GLY A 125 9.86 16.13 7.08
N TRP A 126 9.68 16.92 6.02
CA TRP A 126 9.35 18.33 6.13
C TRP A 126 7.84 18.52 5.97
N MET A 127 7.17 19.05 7.00
CA MET A 127 5.74 19.30 6.90
C MET A 127 5.44 20.48 5.98
N VAL A 128 4.55 20.26 5.02
CA VAL A 128 4.02 21.29 4.13
C VAL A 128 2.53 21.50 4.41
N PRO A 129 1.96 22.66 4.01
CA PRO A 129 0.53 22.92 4.17
C PRO A 129 -0.34 21.86 3.48
N GLU A 130 -1.56 21.71 4.01
CA GLU A 130 -2.60 20.92 3.35
C GLU A 130 -2.91 21.44 1.96
N ARG A 131 -3.43 20.55 1.11
CA ARG A 131 -3.87 20.87 -0.25
C ARG A 131 -5.26 20.28 -0.50
N PRO A 132 -6.01 20.79 -1.48
CA PRO A 132 -7.27 20.18 -1.89
C PRO A 132 -7.12 18.69 -2.19
N GLY A 133 -8.05 17.88 -1.65
CA GLY A 133 -8.10 16.43 -1.87
C GLY A 133 -7.18 15.59 -0.97
N PHE A 134 -6.36 16.20 -0.09
CA PHE A 134 -5.62 15.43 0.91
C PHE A 134 -6.53 15.08 2.11
N PRO A 135 -6.63 13.80 2.52
CA PRO A 135 -7.58 13.35 3.56
C PRO A 135 -7.01 13.58 4.97
N ALA A 136 -6.80 14.83 5.38
CA ALA A 136 -6.15 15.14 6.67
C ALA A 136 -6.91 14.63 7.90
N TRP A 137 -8.25 14.59 7.83
CA TRP A 137 -9.12 14.31 8.98
C TRP A 137 -9.87 12.97 8.90
N SER A 138 -9.45 12.10 7.98
CA SER A 138 -10.07 10.79 7.77
C SER A 138 -9.03 9.72 7.46
N VAL A 139 -9.31 8.49 7.87
CA VAL A 139 -8.51 7.31 7.50
C VAL A 139 -9.39 6.26 6.85
N THR A 140 -8.85 5.54 5.87
CA THR A 140 -9.48 4.35 5.32
C THR A 140 -8.67 3.12 5.74
N LEU A 141 -9.34 2.15 6.35
CA LEU A 141 -8.77 0.89 6.81
C LEU A 141 -9.57 -0.28 6.24
N ALA A 142 -8.92 -1.42 6.03
CA ALA A 142 -9.58 -2.69 5.85
C ALA A 142 -9.81 -3.34 7.23
N ASP A 143 -11.07 -3.66 7.53
CA ASP A 143 -11.45 -4.27 8.81
C ASP A 143 -11.03 -5.76 8.92
N GLY A 144 -11.36 -6.40 10.04
CA GLY A 144 -11.09 -7.82 10.27
C GLY A 144 -11.70 -8.77 9.23
N ALA A 145 -12.75 -8.33 8.52
CA ALA A 145 -13.38 -9.04 7.42
C ALA A 145 -12.77 -8.68 6.06
N GLY A 146 -11.94 -7.64 5.96
CA GLY A 146 -11.35 -7.15 4.71
C GLY A 146 -12.27 -6.20 3.94
N GLU A 147 -13.26 -5.62 4.60
CA GLU A 147 -14.11 -4.56 4.05
C GLU A 147 -13.51 -3.18 4.36
N LEU A 148 -13.68 -2.24 3.43
CA LEU A 148 -13.19 -0.88 3.61
C LEU A 148 -14.07 -0.10 4.58
N ARG A 149 -13.42 0.54 5.56
CA ARG A 149 -14.02 1.44 6.55
C ARG A 149 -13.33 2.79 6.43
N ARG A 150 -14.08 3.80 6.02
CA ARG A 150 -13.66 5.20 6.10
C ARG A 150 -14.12 5.74 7.45
N LEU A 151 -13.18 6.23 8.23
CA LEU A 151 -13.39 6.74 9.59
C LEU A 151 -12.93 8.19 9.66
N GLU A 152 -13.67 9.00 10.41
CA GLU A 152 -13.37 10.42 10.63
C GLU A 152 -13.33 10.66 12.15
N VAL A 153 -12.68 11.73 12.59
CA VAL A 153 -12.62 12.05 14.02
C VAL A 153 -14.04 12.39 14.52
N PRO A 154 -14.60 11.62 15.46
CA PRO A 154 -15.93 11.89 16.01
C PRO A 154 -15.91 13.13 16.91
N GLN A 155 -17.09 13.59 17.33
CA GLN A 155 -17.21 14.71 18.28
C GLN A 155 -16.47 14.45 19.60
N ASP A 156 -16.42 13.19 20.02
CA ASP A 156 -15.76 12.73 21.26
C ASP A 156 -14.24 12.63 21.13
N GLY A 157 -13.68 13.01 19.98
CA GLY A 157 -12.24 13.10 19.74
C GLY A 157 -11.57 11.79 19.34
N THR A 158 -10.24 11.81 19.32
CA THR A 158 -9.40 10.73 18.79
C THR A 158 -9.43 9.45 19.61
N ALA A 159 -9.67 9.54 20.93
CA ALA A 159 -9.79 8.36 21.79
C ALA A 159 -11.00 7.47 21.41
N ALA A 160 -12.15 8.09 21.13
CA ALA A 160 -13.34 7.37 20.67
C ALA A 160 -13.10 6.71 19.30
N LEU A 161 -12.40 7.40 18.39
CA LEU A 161 -12.00 6.82 17.11
C LEU A 161 -11.07 5.62 17.27
N ILE A 162 -10.10 5.66 18.18
CA ILE A 162 -9.19 4.54 18.43
C ILE A 162 -9.96 3.32 18.96
N SER A 163 -10.95 3.53 19.83
CA SER A 163 -11.83 2.45 20.30
C SER A 163 -12.68 1.86 19.17
N GLU A 164 -13.15 2.68 18.23
CA GLU A 164 -13.84 2.20 17.02
C GLU A 164 -12.89 1.38 16.12
N ILE A 165 -11.65 1.84 15.94
CA ILE A 165 -10.61 1.12 15.18
C ILE A 165 -10.32 -0.25 15.80
N GLU A 166 -10.17 -0.32 17.12
CA GLU A 166 -10.02 -1.58 17.85
C GLU A 166 -11.21 -2.52 17.59
N GLY A 167 -12.43 -1.99 17.65
CA GLY A 167 -13.66 -2.73 17.39
C GLY A 167 -13.72 -3.33 15.98
N ILE A 168 -13.42 -2.56 14.93
CA ILE A 168 -13.41 -3.08 13.55
C ILE A 168 -12.25 -4.05 13.27
N GLY A 169 -11.19 -3.99 14.08
CA GLY A 169 -10.09 -4.94 14.04
C GLY A 169 -10.49 -6.36 14.46
N GLU A 170 -11.60 -6.52 15.20
CA GLU A 170 -12.08 -7.80 15.74
C GLU A 170 -10.98 -8.57 16.52
N GLY A 171 -10.14 -7.85 17.27
CA GLY A 171 -9.01 -8.42 18.02
C GLY A 171 -7.84 -8.91 17.16
N LYS A 172 -7.82 -8.59 15.85
CA LYS A 172 -6.71 -8.90 14.94
C LYS A 172 -5.71 -7.75 14.83
N PHE A 173 -6.03 -6.59 15.39
CA PHE A 173 -5.13 -5.44 15.37
C PHE A 173 -4.14 -5.49 16.52
N ASP A 174 -2.92 -5.03 16.23
CA ASP A 174 -1.80 -4.99 17.14
C ASP A 174 -2.06 -4.00 18.29
N PRO A 175 -2.08 -4.47 19.56
CA PRO A 175 -2.41 -3.62 20.70
C PRO A 175 -1.35 -2.55 20.97
N ASP A 176 -0.08 -2.83 20.69
CA ASP A 176 1.01 -1.87 20.88
C ASP A 176 0.87 -0.70 19.90
N THR A 177 0.46 -0.98 18.67
CA THR A 177 0.10 0.04 17.67
C THR A 177 -1.07 0.89 18.16
N LEU A 178 -2.14 0.30 18.70
CA LEU A 178 -3.28 1.05 19.24
C LEU A 178 -2.87 1.96 20.40
N ALA A 179 -2.08 1.45 21.35
CA ALA A 179 -1.55 2.22 22.48
C ALA A 179 -0.65 3.38 22.01
N LEU A 180 0.13 3.17 20.95
CA LEU A 180 0.94 4.21 20.33
C LEU A 180 0.06 5.33 19.73
N LEU A 181 -1.03 4.98 19.02
CA LEU A 181 -1.97 5.98 18.49
C LEU A 181 -2.57 6.83 19.61
N GLU A 182 -3.00 6.19 20.70
CA GLU A 182 -3.59 6.88 21.86
C GLU A 182 -2.59 7.84 22.50
N ARG A 183 -1.36 7.37 22.73
CA ARG A 183 -0.29 8.19 23.30
C ARG A 183 0.03 9.42 22.45
N GLU A 184 0.19 9.26 21.15
CA GLU A 184 0.64 10.35 20.28
C GLU A 184 -0.45 11.39 19.98
N PHE A 185 -1.71 10.97 19.95
CA PHE A 185 -2.86 11.85 19.64
C PHE A 185 -3.52 12.45 20.88
N CYS A 186 -3.15 12.03 22.09
CA CYS A 186 -3.67 12.61 23.33
C CYS A 186 -3.21 14.07 23.49
N GLY A 187 -4.14 15.01 23.43
CA GLY A 187 -3.91 16.43 23.73
C GLY A 187 -2.98 17.19 22.76
N ALA A 188 -2.64 16.58 21.62
CA ALA A 188 -1.73 17.15 20.63
C ALA A 188 -2.46 17.67 19.39
N SER A 189 -1.87 18.65 18.71
CA SER A 189 -2.35 19.05 17.38
C SER A 189 -2.15 17.94 16.35
N LEU A 190 -2.93 17.97 15.26
CA LEU A 190 -2.79 16.99 14.18
C LEU A 190 -1.37 16.92 13.62
N ALA A 191 -0.71 18.08 13.47
CA ALA A 191 0.66 18.16 12.98
C ALA A 191 1.66 17.52 13.95
N GLU A 192 1.57 17.85 15.24
CA GLU A 192 2.47 17.26 16.25
C GLU A 192 2.27 15.74 16.35
N ALA A 193 1.02 15.30 16.47
CA ALA A 193 0.69 13.88 16.60
C ALA A 193 1.12 13.08 15.35
N SER A 194 0.82 13.58 14.16
CA SER A 194 1.22 12.96 12.89
C SER A 194 2.75 12.87 12.76
N GLY A 195 3.48 13.91 13.16
CA GLY A 195 4.95 13.93 13.10
C GLY A 195 5.57 12.92 14.05
N ARG A 196 5.19 12.96 15.33
CA ARG A 196 5.69 12.01 16.34
C ARG A 196 5.35 10.57 16.00
N LEU A 197 4.17 10.32 15.41
CA LEU A 197 3.78 8.99 14.99
C LEU A 197 4.67 8.45 13.85
N LEU A 198 4.97 9.28 12.85
CA LEU A 198 5.89 8.90 11.77
C LEU A 198 7.30 8.63 12.32
N GLU A 199 7.79 9.45 13.24
CA GLU A 199 9.07 9.23 13.91
C GLU A 199 9.08 7.95 14.75
N ALA A 200 7.99 7.62 15.43
CA ALA A 200 7.88 6.40 16.22
C ALA A 200 7.90 5.14 15.32
N PHE A 201 7.15 5.14 14.21
CA PHE A 201 7.13 4.00 13.28
C PHE A 201 8.39 3.86 12.45
N LEU A 202 9.01 4.97 12.07
CA LEU A 202 10.16 5.01 11.16
C LEU A 202 11.47 5.35 11.89
N GLY A 203 11.45 5.30 13.22
CA GLY A 203 12.58 5.63 14.07
C GLY A 203 13.76 4.71 13.87
N GLU A 204 13.56 3.47 13.43
CA GLU A 204 14.65 2.55 13.09
C GLU A 204 15.61 3.14 12.05
N TRP A 205 15.11 3.97 11.14
CA TRP A 205 15.90 4.66 10.11
C TRP A 205 16.29 6.09 10.49
N GLY A 206 15.99 6.49 11.71
CA GLY A 206 16.32 7.79 12.27
C GLY A 206 15.64 8.96 11.58
N LEU A 207 14.39 8.78 11.13
CA LEU A 207 13.59 9.86 10.59
C LEU A 207 13.47 11.00 11.61
N ILE A 208 13.65 12.22 11.12
CA ILE A 208 13.39 13.47 11.87
C ILE A 208 12.26 14.19 11.15
N VAL A 209 11.21 14.59 11.87
CA VAL A 209 10.08 15.34 11.30
C VAL A 209 10.13 16.79 11.78
N LEU A 210 10.15 17.72 10.82
CA LEU A 210 10.17 19.16 11.06
C LEU A 210 8.85 19.80 10.64
N ASN A 211 8.23 20.52 11.57
CA ASN A 211 7.07 21.35 11.30
C ASN A 211 7.49 22.83 11.19
N PRO A 212 7.50 23.43 9.99
CA PRO A 212 7.84 24.85 9.84
C PRO A 212 6.90 25.77 10.61
N SER A 213 5.68 25.33 10.93
CA SER A 213 4.74 26.14 11.71
C SER A 213 5.03 26.10 13.22
N ASP A 214 6.04 25.35 13.68
CA ASP A 214 6.43 25.30 15.08
C ASP A 214 6.96 26.69 15.53
N PRO A 215 6.36 27.33 16.56
CA PRO A 215 6.80 28.63 17.04
C PRO A 215 8.22 28.66 17.59
N GLU A 216 8.75 27.54 18.10
CA GLU A 216 10.15 27.44 18.54
C GLU A 216 11.10 27.42 17.34
N LEU A 217 10.75 26.68 16.29
CA LEU A 217 11.51 26.68 15.04
C LEU A 217 11.51 28.06 14.39
N GLN A 218 10.34 28.70 14.27
CA GLN A 218 10.20 30.05 13.72
C GLN A 218 11.03 31.10 14.48
N ARG A 219 11.16 30.95 15.81
CA ARG A 219 12.04 31.78 16.64
C ARG A 219 13.51 31.49 16.38
N ALA A 220 13.91 30.23 16.26
CA ALA A 220 15.29 29.83 16.02
C ALA A 220 15.82 30.34 14.67
N ILE A 221 14.98 30.32 13.63
CA ILE A 221 15.36 30.73 12.27
C ILE A 221 15.11 32.22 11.98
N GLY A 222 14.56 32.96 12.96
CA GLY A 222 14.36 34.41 12.96
C GLY A 222 13.70 34.99 11.71
N ASN A 223 12.37 34.93 11.58
CA ASN A 223 11.58 35.59 10.52
C ASN A 223 12.23 35.56 9.10
N ALA A 224 12.97 34.50 8.76
CA ALA A 224 13.46 34.23 7.40
C ALA A 224 12.31 33.85 6.44
N SER A 225 11.12 34.41 6.70
CA SER A 225 9.90 34.41 5.91
C SER A 225 10.04 35.37 4.72
N GLY A 226 11.15 35.26 3.99
CA GLY A 226 11.18 35.69 2.59
C GLY A 226 10.47 34.63 1.76
N SER A 227 9.70 35.05 0.76
CA SER A 227 8.80 34.26 -0.09
C SER A 227 9.48 33.21 -1.01
N GLY A 228 10.52 32.53 -0.53
CA GLY A 228 11.09 31.32 -1.15
C GLY A 228 10.65 30.06 -0.41
N PRO A 229 11.01 28.86 -0.92
CA PRO A 229 10.77 27.62 -0.20
C PRO A 229 11.64 27.60 1.08
N VAL A 230 11.03 28.00 2.20
CA VAL A 230 11.64 28.15 3.53
C VAL A 230 12.53 26.97 3.90
N ARG A 231 12.17 25.74 3.48
CA ARG A 231 12.95 24.52 3.71
C ARG A 231 14.40 24.60 3.19
N ASP A 232 14.57 24.96 1.91
CA ASP A 232 15.87 24.86 1.22
C ASP A 232 16.82 26.00 1.62
N ALA A 233 16.29 27.05 2.24
CA ALA A 233 17.08 28.11 2.88
C ALA A 233 17.61 27.70 4.26
N LEU A 234 16.95 26.76 4.94
CA LEU A 234 17.25 26.35 6.31
C LEU A 234 18.01 25.03 6.40
N LEU A 235 17.74 24.13 5.45
CA LEU A 235 18.30 22.80 5.40
C LEU A 235 19.30 22.69 4.24
N PRO A 236 20.44 22.01 4.44
CA PRO A 236 21.35 21.65 3.37
C PRO A 236 20.77 20.50 2.54
N VAL A 237 19.62 20.72 1.88
CA VAL A 237 18.90 19.70 1.11
C VAL A 237 19.73 19.31 -0.11
N LEU A 238 20.09 18.04 -0.21
CA LEU A 238 20.74 17.45 -1.37
C LEU A 238 19.71 16.87 -2.33
N VAL A 239 18.70 16.16 -1.79
CA VAL A 239 17.68 15.47 -2.58
C VAL A 239 16.30 15.74 -1.97
N SER A 240 15.33 16.07 -2.83
CA SER A 240 13.92 16.19 -2.48
C SER A 240 13.16 15.01 -3.08
N ILE A 241 12.57 14.18 -2.21
CA ILE A 241 11.68 13.08 -2.61
C ILE A 241 10.32 13.66 -2.99
N VAL A 242 9.90 13.44 -4.23
CA VAL A 242 8.66 13.99 -4.81
C VAL A 242 7.69 12.89 -5.22
N ASP A 243 6.40 13.20 -5.22
CA ASP A 243 5.35 12.32 -5.71
C ASP A 243 4.62 12.94 -6.91
N VAL A 244 3.78 12.12 -7.56
CA VAL A 244 2.99 12.45 -8.77
C VAL A 244 2.20 13.75 -8.70
N TYR A 245 1.84 14.23 -7.51
CA TYR A 245 1.00 15.39 -7.36
C TYR A 245 1.75 16.66 -6.94
N ASP A 246 2.93 16.52 -6.32
CA ASP A 246 3.70 17.66 -5.83
C ASP A 246 4.95 17.96 -6.68
N PHE A 247 5.39 17.06 -7.56
CA PHE A 247 6.65 17.21 -8.30
C PHE A 247 6.74 18.51 -9.11
N ALA A 248 5.62 19.01 -9.63
CA ALA A 248 5.59 20.22 -10.45
C ALA A 248 5.79 21.51 -9.63
N ALA A 249 5.42 21.50 -8.35
CA ALA A 249 5.60 22.61 -7.42
C ALA A 249 6.84 22.45 -6.52
N ALA A 250 7.47 21.26 -6.54
CA ALA A 250 8.63 20.95 -5.75
C ALA A 250 9.85 21.76 -6.17
N SER A 251 10.72 22.02 -5.20
CA SER A 251 12.01 22.68 -5.37
C SER A 251 13.10 21.89 -4.65
N GLY A 252 14.33 22.17 -5.03
CA GLY A 252 15.52 21.57 -4.46
C GLY A 252 16.53 21.19 -5.55
N PRO A 253 17.77 20.87 -5.16
CA PRO A 253 18.85 20.64 -6.13
C PRO A 253 18.64 19.39 -6.99
N LEU A 254 18.12 18.31 -6.41
CA LEU A 254 17.72 17.10 -7.12
C LEU A 254 16.34 16.65 -6.68
N LEU A 255 15.38 16.69 -7.60
CA LEU A 255 14.08 16.06 -7.42
C LEU A 255 14.19 14.59 -7.79
N TRP A 256 13.92 13.70 -6.83
CA TRP A 256 13.91 12.26 -7.01
C TRP A 256 12.53 11.68 -6.71
N PRO A 257 11.99 10.78 -7.55
CA PRO A 257 10.68 10.21 -7.30
C PRO A 257 10.66 9.35 -6.03
N GLN A 258 9.55 9.42 -5.33
CA GLN A 258 9.16 8.44 -4.34
C GLN A 258 9.08 7.05 -4.99
N ALA A 259 9.57 6.02 -4.30
CA ALA A 259 9.29 4.64 -4.67
C ALA A 259 7.82 4.31 -4.35
N GLY A 260 7.02 4.09 -5.41
CA GLY A 260 5.63 3.67 -5.30
C GLY A 260 5.52 2.16 -5.11
N ALA A 261 4.65 1.70 -4.21
CA ALA A 261 4.50 0.29 -3.93
C ALA A 261 3.08 -0.14 -3.58
N THR A 262 2.74 -1.38 -3.93
CA THR A 262 1.60 -2.12 -3.39
C THR A 262 2.13 -3.23 -2.49
N ILE A 263 1.67 -3.22 -1.23
CA ILE A 263 2.02 -4.21 -0.22
C ILE A 263 1.03 -5.38 -0.34
N ILE A 264 1.56 -6.55 -0.69
CA ILE A 264 0.81 -7.77 -0.94
C ILE A 264 0.94 -8.70 0.26
N ASP A 265 -0.19 -8.98 0.91
CA ASP A 265 -0.24 -9.98 1.97
C ASP A 265 -0.38 -11.41 1.42
N SER A 266 -0.01 -12.40 2.24
CA SER A 266 -0.04 -13.81 1.87
C SER A 266 -1.42 -14.27 1.37
N ARG A 267 -2.52 -13.72 1.89
CA ARG A 267 -3.89 -14.10 1.50
C ARG A 267 -4.27 -13.52 0.14
N SER A 268 -3.87 -12.28 -0.13
CA SER A 268 -4.05 -11.60 -1.41
C SER A 268 -3.19 -12.27 -2.48
N ARG A 269 -1.92 -12.59 -2.18
CA ARG A 269 -1.04 -13.37 -3.06
C ARG A 269 -1.67 -14.70 -3.47
N GLN A 270 -2.09 -15.51 -2.50
CA GLN A 270 -2.77 -16.79 -2.77
C GLN A 270 -4.03 -16.63 -3.61
N THR A 271 -4.73 -15.49 -3.49
CA THR A 271 -5.93 -15.19 -4.28
C THR A 271 -5.55 -14.86 -5.72
N LEU A 272 -4.57 -13.97 -5.93
CA LEU A 272 -4.04 -13.62 -7.24
C LEU A 272 -3.56 -14.88 -8.00
N GLU A 273 -2.70 -15.70 -7.35
CA GLU A 273 -2.18 -16.93 -7.93
C GLU A 273 -3.28 -17.95 -8.26
N LYS A 274 -4.21 -18.18 -7.32
CA LYS A 274 -5.28 -19.18 -7.49
C LYS A 274 -6.23 -18.85 -8.64
N TYR A 275 -6.48 -17.57 -8.87
CA TYR A 275 -7.42 -17.09 -9.86
C TYR A 275 -6.75 -16.51 -11.11
N ASN A 276 -5.42 -16.60 -11.20
CA ASN A 276 -4.61 -16.05 -12.28
C ASN A 276 -4.95 -14.57 -12.56
N LEU A 277 -5.00 -13.79 -11.48
CA LEU A 277 -5.23 -12.34 -11.52
C LEU A 277 -3.91 -11.61 -11.29
N ASP A 278 -3.73 -10.48 -11.96
CA ASP A 278 -2.67 -9.51 -11.66
C ASP A 278 -3.24 -8.25 -10.98
N LEU A 279 -2.35 -7.38 -10.48
CA LEU A 279 -2.75 -6.13 -9.82
C LEU A 279 -3.51 -5.18 -10.76
N ILE A 280 -3.14 -5.14 -12.05
CA ILE A 280 -3.75 -4.24 -13.03
C ILE A 280 -5.22 -4.56 -13.23
N GLN A 281 -5.57 -5.85 -13.27
CA GLN A 281 -6.95 -6.31 -13.35
C GLN A 281 -7.78 -5.94 -12.12
N LEU A 282 -7.16 -5.72 -10.95
CA LEU A 282 -7.89 -5.30 -9.75
C LEU A 282 -8.32 -3.83 -9.79
N TYR A 283 -7.61 -2.96 -10.53
CA TYR A 283 -7.98 -1.54 -10.66
C TYR A 283 -9.30 -1.33 -11.39
N ALA A 284 -9.70 -2.28 -12.24
CA ALA A 284 -11.01 -2.27 -12.88
C ALA A 284 -12.17 -2.58 -11.90
N GLY A 285 -11.85 -3.07 -10.71
CA GLY A 285 -12.79 -3.33 -9.62
C GLY A 285 -13.26 -4.78 -9.51
N GLU A 286 -13.97 -5.07 -8.42
CA GLU A 286 -14.43 -6.42 -8.05
C GLU A 286 -15.23 -7.09 -9.17
N GLY A 287 -16.14 -6.36 -9.81
CA GLY A 287 -17.05 -6.90 -10.83
C GLY A 287 -16.29 -7.46 -12.04
N GLU A 288 -15.29 -6.73 -12.52
CA GLU A 288 -14.48 -7.14 -13.67
C GLU A 288 -13.52 -8.29 -13.31
N ALA A 289 -12.87 -8.21 -12.14
CA ALA A 289 -12.01 -9.28 -11.64
C ALA A 289 -12.80 -10.60 -11.46
N VAL A 290 -14.02 -10.53 -10.92
CA VAL A 290 -14.93 -11.68 -10.83
C VAL A 290 -15.39 -12.17 -12.20
N GLY A 291 -15.62 -11.26 -13.14
CA GLY A 291 -15.95 -11.57 -14.54
C GLY A 291 -14.89 -12.43 -15.20
N ASN A 292 -13.62 -12.01 -15.11
CA ASN A 292 -12.47 -12.74 -15.66
C ASN A 292 -12.38 -14.17 -15.09
N VAL A 293 -12.61 -14.33 -13.79
CA VAL A 293 -12.62 -15.65 -13.15
C VAL A 293 -13.81 -16.50 -13.60
N ARG A 294 -14.98 -15.89 -13.81
CA ARG A 294 -16.17 -16.59 -14.30
C ARG A 294 -15.97 -17.11 -15.72
N GLU A 295 -15.37 -16.31 -16.60
CA GLU A 295 -15.08 -16.70 -17.99
C GLU A 295 -14.07 -17.84 -18.09
N SER A 296 -13.19 -17.99 -17.09
CA SER A 296 -12.27 -19.13 -17.01
C SER A 296 -12.95 -20.46 -16.65
N LEU A 297 -14.21 -20.45 -16.18
CA LEU A 297 -14.93 -21.68 -15.86
C LEU A 297 -15.33 -22.45 -17.13
N PRO A 298 -15.27 -23.79 -17.12
CA PRO A 298 -15.66 -24.58 -18.28
C PRO A 298 -17.12 -24.30 -18.68
N PRO A 299 -17.38 -23.77 -19.89
CA PRO A 299 -18.75 -23.60 -20.34
C PRO A 299 -19.36 -24.97 -20.65
N GLY A 300 -20.69 -25.03 -20.66
CA GLY A 300 -21.38 -26.17 -21.24
C GLY A 300 -21.69 -27.32 -20.27
N ILE A 301 -21.63 -27.13 -18.95
CA ILE A 301 -21.94 -28.21 -18.00
C ILE A 301 -23.39 -28.71 -18.16
N PRO A 302 -24.42 -27.85 -18.19
CA PRO A 302 -25.79 -28.28 -18.46
C PRO A 302 -25.91 -29.03 -19.80
N GLU A 303 -25.25 -28.54 -20.85
CA GLU A 303 -25.25 -29.11 -22.19
C GLU A 303 -24.54 -30.47 -22.25
N ARG A 304 -23.51 -30.69 -21.42
CA ARG A 304 -22.85 -32.00 -21.26
C ARG A 304 -23.74 -33.00 -20.53
N PHE A 305 -24.44 -32.58 -19.47
CA PHE A 305 -25.41 -33.44 -18.78
C PHE A 305 -26.63 -33.76 -19.66
N ALA A 306 -27.12 -32.79 -20.43
CA ALA A 306 -28.17 -32.99 -21.42
C ALA A 306 -27.78 -34.02 -22.49
N ARG A 307 -26.56 -33.91 -23.05
CA ARG A 307 -26.01 -34.91 -23.99
C ARG A 307 -25.87 -36.30 -23.35
N LEU A 308 -25.38 -36.38 -22.11
CA LEU A 308 -25.22 -37.64 -21.40
C LEU A 308 -26.56 -38.34 -21.16
N ARG A 309 -27.62 -37.59 -20.80
CA ARG A 309 -28.98 -38.12 -20.66
C ARG A 309 -29.51 -38.67 -21.98
N ALA A 310 -29.44 -37.88 -23.05
CA ALA A 310 -29.92 -38.28 -24.36
C ALA A 310 -29.21 -39.54 -24.88
N GLN A 311 -27.88 -39.64 -24.68
CA GLN A 311 -27.12 -40.84 -25.06
C GLN A 311 -27.54 -42.06 -24.24
N THR A 312 -27.80 -41.88 -22.94
CA THR A 312 -28.20 -42.98 -22.05
C THR A 312 -29.60 -43.49 -22.37
N GLU A 313 -30.55 -42.58 -22.60
CA GLU A 313 -31.92 -42.89 -23.00
C GLU A 313 -31.94 -43.66 -24.32
N LYS A 314 -31.27 -43.14 -25.36
CA LYS A 314 -31.13 -43.83 -26.64
C LYS A 314 -30.57 -45.26 -26.48
N THR A 315 -29.51 -45.42 -25.68
CA THR A 315 -28.87 -46.73 -25.47
C THR A 315 -29.82 -47.71 -24.75
N MET A 316 -30.60 -47.22 -23.77
CA MET A 316 -31.58 -48.04 -23.07
C MET A 316 -32.74 -48.44 -23.98
N ASP A 317 -33.22 -47.54 -24.83
CA ASP A 317 -34.29 -47.82 -25.78
C ASP A 317 -33.86 -48.85 -26.84
N GLU A 318 -32.64 -48.74 -27.35
CA GLU A 318 -32.04 -49.75 -28.25
C GLU A 318 -31.94 -51.13 -27.58
N LEU A 319 -31.59 -51.19 -26.30
CA LEU A 319 -31.56 -52.44 -25.53
C LEU A 319 -32.96 -53.03 -25.36
N LYS A 320 -33.94 -52.22 -24.94
CA LYS A 320 -35.34 -52.67 -24.78
C LYS A 320 -35.92 -53.23 -26.07
N ALA A 321 -35.63 -52.58 -27.21
CA ALA A 321 -36.10 -53.04 -28.52
C ALA A 321 -35.64 -54.47 -28.86
N ARG A 322 -34.44 -54.88 -28.42
CA ARG A 322 -33.92 -56.24 -28.61
C ARG A 322 -34.58 -57.29 -27.70
N MET A 323 -35.29 -56.86 -26.66
CA MET A 323 -35.94 -57.72 -25.66
C MET A 323 -37.46 -57.82 -25.86
N ALA A 324 -37.94 -57.51 -27.06
CA ALA A 324 -39.34 -57.53 -27.40
C ALA A 324 -39.98 -58.90 -27.08
N GLY A 325 -41.06 -58.90 -26.28
CA GLY A 325 -41.78 -60.11 -25.83
C GLY A 325 -41.53 -60.50 -24.37
N GLU A 326 -40.43 -60.05 -23.75
CA GLU A 326 -40.09 -60.39 -22.36
C GLU A 326 -40.63 -59.35 -21.36
N THR A 327 -41.95 -59.38 -21.09
CA THR A 327 -42.67 -58.33 -20.34
C THR A 327 -42.08 -58.01 -18.96
N ARG A 328 -41.59 -59.02 -18.22
CA ARG A 328 -40.97 -58.79 -16.90
C ARG A 328 -39.66 -58.03 -17.00
N VAL A 329 -38.87 -58.29 -18.05
CA VAL A 329 -37.57 -57.66 -18.23
C VAL A 329 -37.72 -56.22 -18.72
N LEU A 330 -38.70 -55.95 -19.60
CA LEU A 330 -39.02 -54.58 -20.04
C LEU A 330 -39.39 -53.66 -18.87
N LYS A 331 -40.23 -54.13 -17.93
CA LYS A 331 -40.55 -53.36 -16.70
C LYS A 331 -39.32 -53.07 -15.83
N ALA A 332 -38.42 -54.03 -15.71
CA ALA A 332 -37.17 -53.84 -14.98
C ALA A 332 -36.24 -52.83 -15.68
N ALA A 333 -36.19 -52.85 -17.02
CA ALA A 333 -35.42 -51.91 -17.82
C ALA A 333 -35.97 -50.47 -17.72
N ASP A 334 -37.30 -50.29 -17.71
CA ASP A 334 -37.94 -48.99 -17.48
C ASP A 334 -37.56 -48.41 -16.12
N SER A 335 -37.71 -49.21 -15.06
CA SER A 335 -37.33 -48.80 -13.71
C SER A 335 -35.83 -48.49 -13.58
N CYS A 336 -34.98 -49.24 -14.30
CA CYS A 336 -33.55 -48.97 -14.37
C CYS A 336 -33.26 -47.61 -15.04
N GLN A 337 -33.88 -47.34 -16.19
CA GLN A 337 -33.72 -46.07 -16.92
C GLN A 337 -34.18 -44.87 -16.09
N GLU A 338 -35.33 -44.97 -15.41
CA GLU A 338 -35.82 -43.93 -14.50
C GLU A 338 -34.80 -43.65 -13.38
N ARG A 339 -34.23 -44.71 -12.77
CA ARG A 339 -33.21 -44.57 -11.73
C ARG A 339 -31.93 -43.94 -12.26
N ILE A 340 -31.48 -44.30 -13.47
CA ILE A 340 -30.29 -43.69 -14.08
C ILE A 340 -30.55 -42.20 -14.35
N ALA A 341 -31.69 -41.86 -14.96
CA ALA A 341 -32.07 -40.46 -15.22
C ALA A 341 -32.11 -39.64 -13.91
N TYR A 342 -32.69 -40.21 -12.85
CA TYR A 342 -32.72 -39.59 -11.53
C TYR A 342 -31.31 -39.36 -10.97
N GLN A 343 -30.40 -40.34 -11.04
CA GLN A 343 -29.02 -40.16 -10.57
C GLN A 343 -28.26 -39.12 -11.39
N LEU A 344 -28.45 -39.08 -12.72
CA LEU A 344 -27.86 -38.05 -13.58
C LEU A 344 -28.36 -36.65 -13.23
N SER A 345 -29.67 -36.49 -12.93
CA SER A 345 -30.21 -35.22 -12.43
C SER A 345 -29.62 -34.82 -11.08
N LYS A 346 -29.49 -35.78 -10.15
CA LYS A 346 -28.88 -35.53 -8.84
C LYS A 346 -27.41 -35.11 -8.96
N MET A 347 -26.67 -35.69 -9.91
CA MET A 347 -25.27 -35.34 -10.17
C MET A 347 -25.12 -33.95 -10.80
N GLU A 348 -25.95 -33.59 -11.77
CA GLU A 348 -25.98 -32.23 -12.35
C GLU A 348 -26.19 -31.17 -11.26
N LYS A 349 -27.23 -31.34 -10.43
CA LYS A 349 -27.49 -30.42 -9.31
C LYS A 349 -26.33 -30.29 -8.33
N ARG A 350 -25.60 -31.38 -8.07
CA ARG A 350 -24.40 -31.36 -7.20
C ARG A 350 -23.24 -30.59 -7.85
N VAL A 351 -23.04 -30.75 -9.15
CA VAL A 351 -22.00 -30.02 -9.88
C VAL A 351 -22.34 -28.53 -9.92
N GLU A 352 -23.58 -28.17 -10.25
CA GLU A 352 -24.05 -26.77 -10.23
C GLU A 352 -23.84 -26.14 -8.85
N ALA A 353 -24.30 -26.80 -7.78
CA ALA A 353 -24.11 -26.31 -6.42
C ALA A 353 -22.62 -26.14 -6.06
N SER A 354 -21.77 -27.07 -6.49
CA SER A 354 -20.32 -26.97 -6.26
C SER A 354 -19.68 -25.82 -7.02
N VAL A 355 -20.13 -25.53 -8.24
CA VAL A 355 -19.65 -24.40 -9.06
C VAL A 355 -20.09 -23.08 -8.42
N THR A 356 -21.36 -22.98 -8.00
CA THR A 356 -21.89 -21.80 -7.31
C THR A 356 -21.12 -21.51 -6.01
N ALA A 357 -20.95 -22.51 -5.13
CA ALA A 357 -20.23 -22.33 -3.87
C ALA A 357 -18.75 -21.96 -4.09
N ARG A 358 -18.10 -22.52 -5.12
CA ARG A 358 -16.74 -22.14 -5.53
C ARG A 358 -16.69 -20.68 -5.97
N MET A 359 -17.70 -20.22 -6.73
CA MET A 359 -17.78 -18.84 -7.18
C MET A 359 -18.07 -17.86 -6.04
N GLU A 360 -18.98 -18.17 -5.11
CA GLU A 360 -19.21 -17.35 -3.92
C GLU A 360 -17.93 -17.17 -3.10
N THR A 361 -17.14 -18.24 -2.96
CA THR A 361 -15.83 -18.18 -2.31
C THR A 361 -14.83 -17.34 -3.09
N ALA A 362 -14.83 -17.45 -4.43
CA ALA A 362 -13.97 -16.63 -5.29
C ALA A 362 -14.31 -15.15 -5.15
N VAL A 363 -15.59 -14.79 -5.27
CA VAL A 363 -16.09 -13.41 -5.09
C VAL A 363 -15.62 -12.84 -3.76
N ARG A 364 -15.84 -13.55 -2.65
CA ARG A 364 -15.41 -13.09 -1.31
C ARG A 364 -13.90 -12.88 -1.21
N ARG A 365 -13.09 -13.74 -1.83
CA ARG A 365 -11.62 -13.61 -1.80
C ARG A 365 -11.14 -12.46 -2.68
N ILE A 366 -11.70 -12.34 -3.89
CA ILE A 366 -11.39 -11.29 -4.85
C ILE A 366 -11.76 -9.93 -4.27
N ARG A 367 -12.94 -9.78 -3.65
CA ARG A 367 -13.32 -8.54 -2.95
C ARG A 367 -12.28 -8.11 -1.94
N LYS A 368 -11.85 -9.01 -1.06
CA LYS A 368 -10.82 -8.70 -0.05
C LYS A 368 -9.50 -8.28 -0.69
N ALA A 369 -9.09 -8.95 -1.78
CA ALA A 369 -7.91 -8.57 -2.53
C ALA A 369 -8.06 -7.19 -3.20
N CYS A 370 -9.21 -6.88 -3.80
CA CYS A 370 -9.51 -5.55 -4.33
C CYS A 370 -9.46 -4.49 -3.22
N ASN A 371 -10.19 -4.68 -2.13
CA ASN A 371 -10.21 -3.75 -1.00
C ASN A 371 -8.82 -3.50 -0.41
N PHE A 372 -7.97 -4.52 -0.35
CA PHE A 372 -6.64 -4.36 0.20
C PHE A 372 -5.61 -3.82 -0.81
N LEU A 373 -5.57 -4.34 -2.03
CA LEU A 373 -4.50 -4.04 -3.02
C LEU A 373 -4.84 -2.91 -4.00
N ALA A 374 -6.13 -2.74 -4.32
CA ALA A 374 -6.65 -1.75 -5.26
C ALA A 374 -7.95 -1.13 -4.72
N PRO A 375 -7.95 -0.58 -3.49
CA PRO A 375 -9.14 -0.01 -2.86
C PRO A 375 -9.83 0.99 -3.78
N ASN A 376 -11.14 0.82 -3.99
CA ASN A 376 -11.94 1.66 -4.90
C ASN A 376 -11.40 1.74 -6.35
N GLY A 377 -10.58 0.80 -6.79
CA GLY A 377 -9.90 0.84 -8.08
C GLY A 377 -8.69 1.80 -8.14
N ASN A 378 -8.26 2.34 -6.99
CA ASN A 378 -7.15 3.27 -6.86
C ASN A 378 -5.90 2.59 -6.26
N LEU A 379 -4.78 3.31 -6.25
CA LEU A 379 -3.54 2.84 -5.64
C LEU A 379 -3.70 2.62 -4.12
N GLN A 380 -3.30 1.45 -3.63
CA GLN A 380 -3.31 1.13 -2.20
C GLN A 380 -2.65 2.21 -1.35
N GLU A 381 -1.45 2.66 -1.76
CA GLU A 381 -0.68 3.66 -1.03
C GLU A 381 -1.41 5.01 -0.86
N ARG A 382 -2.40 5.31 -1.71
CA ARG A 382 -3.13 6.58 -1.69
C ARG A 382 -4.44 6.52 -0.94
N GLU A 383 -5.05 5.35 -0.85
CA GLU A 383 -6.35 5.16 -0.21
C GLU A 383 -6.20 4.65 1.22
N LEU A 384 -5.39 3.62 1.45
CA LEU A 384 -5.25 3.03 2.79
C LEU A 384 -4.35 3.90 3.65
N ALA A 385 -4.74 4.04 4.92
CA ALA A 385 -3.90 4.69 5.91
C ALA A 385 -2.62 3.89 6.15
N GLY A 386 -1.49 4.57 6.33
CA GLY A 386 -0.21 3.90 6.55
C GLY A 386 -0.25 2.96 7.76
N ILE A 387 -0.96 3.36 8.82
CA ILE A 387 -1.15 2.57 10.03
C ILE A 387 -1.84 1.21 9.82
N GLN A 388 -2.45 0.95 8.65
CA GLN A 388 -3.00 -0.36 8.32
C GLN A 388 -1.95 -1.47 8.43
N LEU A 389 -0.69 -1.18 8.08
CA LEU A 389 0.40 -2.15 8.14
C LEU A 389 0.78 -2.51 9.59
N PRO A 390 1.16 -1.55 10.46
CA PRO A 390 1.48 -1.87 11.85
C PRO A 390 0.29 -2.43 12.62
N LEU A 391 -0.95 -1.98 12.35
CA LEU A 391 -2.13 -2.58 12.95
C LEU A 391 -2.26 -4.07 12.62
N LYS A 392 -1.93 -4.51 11.40
CA LYS A 392 -2.15 -5.90 10.98
C LYS A 392 -0.92 -6.80 11.17
N TYR A 393 0.27 -6.22 11.18
CA TYR A 393 1.55 -6.94 11.05
C TYR A 393 2.65 -6.44 11.98
N SER A 394 2.33 -5.58 12.95
CA SER A 394 3.29 -4.83 13.78
C SER A 394 4.21 -3.90 12.97
N THR A 395 5.02 -3.11 13.66
CA THR A 395 6.00 -2.21 13.05
C THR A 395 7.05 -2.92 12.19
N ALA A 396 7.25 -4.23 12.40
CA ALA A 396 8.16 -5.06 11.61
C ALA A 396 7.80 -5.08 10.11
N ALA A 397 6.54 -4.82 9.75
CA ALA A 397 6.15 -4.71 8.34
C ALA A 397 6.90 -3.60 7.61
N TYR A 398 7.15 -2.45 8.26
CA TYR A 398 7.94 -1.39 7.62
C TYR A 398 9.39 -1.79 7.39
N ARG A 399 9.95 -2.70 8.21
CA ARG A 399 11.28 -3.24 7.97
C ARG A 399 11.34 -4.07 6.70
N LEU A 400 10.39 -4.99 6.53
CA LEU A 400 10.27 -5.75 5.28
C LEU A 400 10.07 -4.84 4.07
N VAL A 401 9.21 -3.81 4.20
CA VAL A 401 9.02 -2.82 3.15
C VAL A 401 10.33 -2.10 2.83
N TYR A 402 11.06 -1.61 3.83
CA TYR A 402 12.32 -0.90 3.63
C TYR A 402 13.42 -1.77 2.99
N ASP A 403 13.51 -3.04 3.39
CA ASP A 403 14.52 -3.97 2.89
C ASP A 403 14.31 -4.29 1.40
N GLU A 404 13.05 -4.42 0.97
CA GLU A 404 12.68 -4.73 -0.40
C GLU A 404 12.53 -3.49 -1.31
N LEU A 405 12.41 -2.29 -0.73
CA LEU A 405 12.22 -1.04 -1.49
C LEU A 405 13.44 -0.71 -2.35
N ASP A 406 13.22 -0.63 -3.67
CA ASP A 406 14.23 -0.20 -4.63
C ASP A 406 14.01 1.26 -5.03
N VAL A 407 14.84 2.18 -4.54
CA VAL A 407 14.71 3.61 -4.85
C VAL A 407 15.23 4.03 -6.23
N PHE A 408 15.86 3.10 -6.96
CA PHE A 408 16.27 3.32 -8.36
C PHE A 408 15.36 2.57 -9.35
N GLY A 409 14.56 1.62 -8.87
CA GLY A 409 13.46 1.01 -9.59
C GLY A 409 12.32 1.99 -9.78
N LEU A 410 12.31 2.68 -10.93
CA LEU A 410 11.29 3.68 -11.28
C LEU A 410 9.94 3.09 -11.75
N GLU A 411 9.70 1.81 -11.44
CA GLU A 411 8.44 1.10 -11.66
C GLU A 411 7.65 1.03 -10.35
N HIS A 412 6.36 0.71 -10.43
CA HIS A 412 5.55 0.48 -9.24
C HIS A 412 5.84 -0.91 -8.69
N GLN A 413 6.25 -0.97 -7.42
CA GLN A 413 6.82 -2.15 -6.82
C GLN A 413 5.75 -3.03 -6.17
N LEU A 414 5.89 -4.35 -6.32
CA LEU A 414 5.07 -5.32 -5.59
C LEU A 414 5.89 -5.89 -4.44
N ILE A 415 5.58 -5.47 -3.21
CA ILE A 415 6.31 -5.90 -2.02
C ILE A 415 5.47 -6.93 -1.26
N TYR A 416 6.02 -8.13 -1.06
CA TYR A 416 5.32 -9.24 -0.43
C TYR A 416 5.65 -9.31 1.06
N LEU A 417 4.61 -9.33 1.90
CA LEU A 417 4.73 -9.62 3.33
C LEU A 417 4.59 -11.13 3.52
N ASP A 418 5.68 -11.87 3.32
CA ASP A 418 5.77 -13.32 3.46
C ASP A 418 6.19 -13.75 4.88
#